data_AF-H8KMX0-F1
#
_entry.id   AF-H8KMX0-F1
#
_cell.length_a   1.000
_cell.length_b   1.000
_cell.length_c   1.000
_cell.angle_alpha   90.00
_cell.angle_beta   90.00
_cell.angle_gamma   90.00
#
_symmetry.space_group_name_H-M   'P 1'
#
loop_
_entity.id
_entity.type
_entity.pdbx_description
1 polymer ?
#
loop_
_entity_poly.entity_id
_entity_poly.type
_entity_poly.pdbx_seq_one_letter_code
_entity_poly.pdbx_strand_id
1 'polypeptide(L)'
;MHSQIEKLYKIANKKERLIIGLMSGTSLDGLDVALCRITNSGPETEVKILKFETEPFNDSLKAEVRKIFAKEQINFQDLCLLNPWIALQHGHLINECLKKWQITPDSIDLIASHGQTVLHAPKRLHQQSNFGNSTLQIGDGDHLAVKTGIITVSDFRQKHIASGGEGAPLAVYGDYLIFSKRGEERIMLNIGGIANFTYLSADLDPDKVFSTDVGPGNTLIDVFVRKFYPQYTYDKDGEIARSGKVNIELLKELKSHSFFVEDFPKSTGPELFSVAYVEKALQESKNQHINPEDLLSTLTQLSADSIITSIKSCFEEEKPLHVYSSGGGIHNKELMRRIQVELPNCIFHSTEELGITPDAKEAVLFAVLANELVAGKEDSLFGNPAREIPKVTMGKISFPDK
;
A
#
# COMPACT_ATOMS: atom_id res chain seq x y z
N MET A 1 -17.70 36.12 -2.15
CA MET A 1 -16.73 34.99 -2.12
C MET A 1 -16.75 34.37 -3.50
N HIS A 2 -15.61 33.95 -4.07
CA HIS A 2 -15.59 33.24 -5.36
C HIS A 2 -16.44 31.97 -5.26
N SER A 3 -17.25 31.64 -6.29
CA SER A 3 -18.24 30.55 -6.23
C SER A 3 -17.59 29.20 -5.89
N GLN A 4 -16.42 28.92 -6.45
CA GLN A 4 -15.68 27.69 -6.18
C GLN A 4 -15.10 27.62 -4.75
N ILE A 5 -14.73 28.77 -4.16
CA ILE A 5 -14.31 28.84 -2.75
C ILE A 5 -15.51 28.59 -1.84
N GLU A 6 -16.68 29.14 -2.17
CA GLU A 6 -17.90 28.89 -1.43
C GLU A 6 -18.32 27.41 -1.52
N LYS A 7 -18.22 26.80 -2.70
CA LYS A 7 -18.47 25.36 -2.90
C LYS A 7 -17.52 24.51 -2.06
N LEU A 8 -16.22 24.80 -2.11
CA LEU A 8 -15.21 24.10 -1.30
C LEU A 8 -15.50 24.24 0.21
N TYR A 9 -15.84 25.45 0.67
CA TYR A 9 -16.23 25.67 2.07
C TYR A 9 -17.46 24.85 2.47
N LYS A 10 -18.48 24.76 1.60
CA LYS A 10 -19.65 23.90 1.84
C LYS A 10 -19.26 22.43 1.91
N ILE A 11 -18.40 21.95 1.01
CA ILE A 11 -17.86 20.57 1.02
C ILE A 11 -17.11 20.29 2.33
N ALA A 12 -16.23 21.20 2.76
CA ALA A 12 -15.47 21.09 4.00
C ALA A 12 -16.36 20.93 5.24
N ASN A 13 -17.57 21.49 5.24
CA ASN A 13 -18.52 21.39 6.36
C ASN A 13 -19.52 20.21 6.26
N LYS A 14 -19.51 19.42 5.19
CA LYS A 14 -20.39 18.25 5.09
C LYS A 14 -20.00 17.17 6.11
N LYS A 15 -20.98 16.42 6.63
CA LYS A 15 -20.69 15.21 7.39
C LYS A 15 -20.25 14.05 6.48
N GLU A 16 -20.81 14.00 5.28
CA GLU A 16 -20.58 12.97 4.26
C GLU A 16 -20.15 13.63 2.95
N ARG A 17 -19.12 13.09 2.29
CA ARG A 17 -18.60 13.56 1.00
C ARG A 17 -18.54 12.42 -0.01
N LEU A 18 -18.86 12.74 -1.26
CA LEU A 18 -18.66 11.82 -2.39
C LEU A 18 -17.36 12.19 -3.10
N ILE A 19 -16.36 11.31 -3.00
CA ILE A 19 -15.00 11.57 -3.48
C ILE A 19 -14.59 10.45 -4.43
N ILE A 20 -14.13 10.82 -5.63
CA ILE A 20 -13.50 9.89 -6.57
C ILE A 20 -12.01 9.85 -6.28
N GLY A 21 -11.51 8.70 -5.85
CA GLY A 21 -10.08 8.43 -5.72
C GLY A 21 -9.51 7.86 -7.01
N LEU A 22 -8.33 8.32 -7.41
CA LEU A 22 -7.62 7.85 -8.59
C LEU A 22 -6.22 7.37 -8.23
N MET A 23 -5.86 6.19 -8.74
CA MET A 23 -4.50 5.69 -8.70
C MET A 23 -4.10 5.14 -10.07
N SER A 24 -2.89 5.46 -10.52
CA SER A 24 -2.24 4.74 -11.60
C SER A 24 -0.84 4.36 -11.14
N GLY A 25 -0.64 3.04 -11.01
CA GLY A 25 0.62 2.47 -10.58
C GLY A 25 1.73 2.64 -11.62
N THR A 26 2.94 2.27 -11.22
CA THR A 26 4.12 2.28 -12.10
C THR A 26 4.08 1.20 -13.18
N SER A 27 3.18 0.22 -13.07
CA SER A 27 2.99 -0.81 -14.10
C SER A 27 2.32 -0.30 -15.37
N LEU A 28 1.67 0.88 -15.31
CA LEU A 28 0.91 1.48 -16.40
C LEU A 28 -0.20 0.56 -16.94
N ASP A 29 -0.79 -0.27 -16.06
CA ASP A 29 -1.83 -1.22 -16.48
C ASP A 29 -3.17 -0.53 -16.74
N GLY A 30 -3.47 0.51 -15.96
CA GLY A 30 -4.68 1.30 -16.09
C GLY A 30 -4.78 2.42 -15.07
N LEU A 31 -5.99 2.98 -15.01
CA LEU A 31 -6.41 3.95 -14.01
C LEU A 31 -7.47 3.31 -13.12
N ASP A 32 -7.15 3.14 -11.84
CA ASP A 32 -8.09 2.74 -10.82
C ASP A 32 -8.97 3.94 -10.45
N VAL A 33 -10.28 3.77 -10.54
CA VAL A 33 -11.29 4.80 -10.25
C VAL A 33 -12.23 4.29 -9.16
N ALA A 34 -12.08 4.82 -7.95
CA ALA A 34 -12.90 4.45 -6.80
C ALA A 34 -13.84 5.60 -6.40
N LEU A 35 -15.14 5.43 -6.60
CA LEU A 35 -16.13 6.35 -6.02
C LEU A 35 -16.41 5.95 -4.57
N CYS A 36 -16.00 6.82 -3.65
CA CYS A 36 -16.12 6.60 -2.22
C CYS A 36 -17.15 7.56 -1.61
N ARG A 37 -17.97 7.03 -0.72
CA ARG A 37 -18.67 7.82 0.30
C ARG A 37 -17.80 7.83 1.54
N ILE A 38 -17.38 9.03 1.96
CA ILE A 38 -16.54 9.22 3.15
C ILE A 38 -17.30 10.05 4.18
N THR A 39 -17.36 9.55 5.40
CA THR A 39 -18.02 10.22 6.53
C THR A 39 -16.98 10.61 7.57
N ASN A 40 -17.15 11.79 8.19
CA ASN A 40 -16.23 12.40 9.16
C ASN A 40 -14.81 12.63 8.59
N SER A 41 -13.79 12.67 9.45
CA SER A 41 -12.37 12.84 9.12
C SER A 41 -11.49 12.35 10.27
N GLY A 42 -10.18 12.28 10.05
CA GLY A 42 -9.21 11.83 11.04
C GLY A 42 -9.46 10.37 11.47
N PRO A 43 -9.25 10.03 12.75
CA PRO A 43 -9.45 8.67 13.25
C PRO A 43 -10.91 8.19 13.29
N GLU A 44 -11.87 9.07 12.99
CA GLU A 44 -13.31 8.75 12.88
C GLU A 44 -13.76 8.55 11.43
N THR A 45 -12.81 8.54 10.49
CA THR A 45 -13.09 8.38 9.06
C THR A 45 -13.76 7.03 8.80
N GLU A 46 -14.92 7.07 8.17
CA GLU A 46 -15.60 5.87 7.66
C GLU A 46 -15.68 5.92 6.14
N VAL A 47 -15.27 4.84 5.48
CA VAL A 47 -15.25 4.75 4.02
C VAL A 47 -16.17 3.65 3.54
N LYS A 48 -17.00 3.97 2.55
CA LYS A 48 -17.77 3.00 1.77
C LYS A 48 -17.48 3.18 0.28
N ILE A 49 -16.93 2.14 -0.35
CA ILE A 49 -16.79 2.08 -1.80
C ILE A 49 -18.19 1.90 -2.41
N LEU A 50 -18.61 2.86 -3.25
CA LEU A 50 -19.89 2.79 -3.97
C LEU A 50 -19.72 2.16 -5.35
N LYS A 51 -18.60 2.48 -6.02
CA LYS A 51 -18.20 1.95 -7.33
C LYS A 51 -16.68 1.87 -7.40
N PHE A 52 -16.18 0.88 -8.14
CA PHE A 52 -14.78 0.72 -8.44
C PHE A 52 -14.63 0.12 -9.84
N GLU A 53 -13.77 0.71 -10.67
CA GLU A 53 -13.36 0.17 -11.97
C GLU A 53 -11.87 0.45 -12.18
N THR A 54 -11.17 -0.49 -12.81
CA THR A 54 -9.83 -0.27 -13.37
C THR A 54 -9.97 -0.10 -14.87
N GLU A 55 -9.76 1.11 -15.38
CA GLU A 55 -9.84 1.40 -16.80
C GLU A 55 -8.47 1.13 -17.46
N PRO A 56 -8.36 0.15 -18.37
CA PRO A 56 -7.07 -0.24 -18.93
C PRO A 56 -6.50 0.87 -19.81
N PHE A 57 -5.19 1.12 -19.67
CA PHE A 57 -4.50 1.97 -20.63
C PHE A 57 -4.28 1.22 -21.94
N ASN A 58 -4.59 1.87 -23.05
CA ASN A 58 -4.23 1.34 -24.37
C ASN A 58 -2.72 1.45 -24.62
N ASP A 59 -2.22 0.65 -25.56
CA ASP A 59 -0.77 0.57 -25.84
C ASP A 59 -0.18 1.92 -26.27
N SER A 60 -0.96 2.76 -26.96
CA SER A 60 -0.53 4.10 -27.36
C SER A 60 -0.27 4.98 -26.13
N LEU A 61 -1.15 4.96 -25.13
CA LEU A 61 -0.99 5.72 -23.91
C LEU A 61 0.23 5.24 -23.13
N LYS A 62 0.36 3.91 -22.96
CA LYS A 62 1.54 3.32 -22.32
C LYS A 62 2.84 3.73 -23.02
N ALA A 63 2.86 3.71 -24.36
CA ALA A 63 4.03 4.10 -25.15
C ALA A 63 4.42 5.56 -24.94
N GLU A 64 3.44 6.47 -24.90
CA GLU A 64 3.67 7.90 -24.64
C GLU A 64 4.25 8.15 -23.24
N VAL A 65 3.64 7.57 -22.19
CA VAL A 65 4.14 7.72 -20.81
C VAL A 65 5.54 7.12 -20.63
N ARG A 66 5.83 5.98 -21.28
CA ARG A 66 7.16 5.35 -21.27
C ARG A 66 8.26 6.23 -21.86
N LYS A 67 7.94 7.29 -22.61
CA LYS A 67 8.96 8.23 -23.09
C LYS A 67 9.69 8.92 -21.92
N ILE A 68 8.96 9.20 -20.84
CA ILE A 68 9.48 9.97 -19.69
C ILE A 68 9.59 9.17 -18.39
N PHE A 69 8.88 8.05 -18.26
CA PHE A 69 8.79 7.28 -17.03
C PHE A 69 10.14 6.67 -16.61
N ALA A 70 10.55 6.93 -15.36
CA ALA A 70 11.72 6.34 -14.69
C ALA A 70 13.03 6.44 -15.50
N LYS A 71 13.23 7.57 -16.19
CA LYS A 71 14.44 7.84 -17.00
C LYS A 71 15.17 9.06 -16.47
N GLU A 72 16.50 8.98 -16.43
CA GLU A 72 17.37 10.10 -16.08
C GLU A 72 17.37 11.20 -17.15
N GLN A 73 17.28 10.80 -18.43
CA GLN A 73 17.29 11.71 -19.56
C GLN A 73 16.01 11.52 -20.39
N ILE A 74 15.30 12.63 -20.60
CA ILE A 74 14.04 12.67 -21.33
C ILE A 74 14.04 13.91 -22.23
N ASN A 75 13.22 13.90 -23.28
CA ASN A 75 12.93 15.13 -24.00
C ASN A 75 12.10 16.06 -23.10
N PHE A 76 12.61 17.26 -22.84
CA PHE A 76 11.94 18.23 -21.94
C PHE A 76 10.56 18.67 -22.46
N GLN A 77 10.40 18.76 -23.79
CA GLN A 77 9.11 19.06 -24.41
C GLN A 77 8.11 17.92 -24.18
N ASP A 78 8.55 16.65 -24.23
CA ASP A 78 7.66 15.51 -23.95
C ASP A 78 7.11 15.59 -22.51
N LEU A 79 7.93 15.94 -21.52
CA LEU A 79 7.45 16.12 -20.14
C LEU A 79 6.37 17.21 -20.05
N CYS A 80 6.61 18.36 -20.69
CA CYS A 80 5.69 19.48 -20.71
C CYS A 80 4.35 19.11 -21.38
N LEU A 81 4.40 18.41 -22.52
CA LEU A 81 3.22 18.01 -23.28
C LEU A 81 2.43 16.89 -22.59
N LEU A 82 3.12 15.93 -21.98
CA LEU A 82 2.48 14.77 -21.35
C LEU A 82 1.70 15.13 -20.08
N ASN A 83 2.11 16.17 -19.34
CA ASN A 83 1.45 16.58 -18.11
C ASN A 83 -0.05 16.94 -18.26
N PRO A 84 -0.43 17.88 -19.14
CA PRO A 84 -1.83 18.13 -19.42
C PRO A 84 -2.48 17.01 -20.24
N TRP A 85 -1.72 16.34 -21.13
CA TRP A 85 -2.27 15.29 -21.99
C TRP A 85 -2.79 14.10 -21.19
N ILE A 86 -2.02 13.60 -20.21
CA ILE A 86 -2.47 12.46 -19.38
C ILE A 86 -3.65 12.84 -18.49
N ALA A 87 -3.70 14.09 -17.99
CA ALA A 87 -4.86 14.59 -17.24
C ALA A 87 -6.14 14.55 -18.09
N LEU A 88 -6.05 14.92 -19.37
CA LEU A 88 -7.17 14.84 -20.30
C LEU A 88 -7.59 13.38 -20.58
N GLN A 89 -6.64 12.44 -20.65
CA GLN A 89 -6.95 11.01 -20.75
C GLN A 89 -7.68 10.52 -19.49
N HIS A 90 -7.15 10.80 -18.30
CA HIS A 90 -7.80 10.45 -17.04
C HIS A 90 -9.19 11.08 -16.93
N GLY A 91 -9.34 12.36 -17.29
CA GLY A 91 -10.63 13.04 -17.29
C GLY A 91 -11.63 12.46 -18.29
N HIS A 92 -11.17 11.87 -19.40
CA HIS A 92 -12.05 11.09 -20.27
C HIS A 92 -12.52 9.80 -19.58
N LEU A 93 -11.59 9.02 -19.02
CA LEU A 93 -11.89 7.76 -18.34
C LEU A 93 -12.87 7.97 -17.17
N ILE A 94 -12.66 8.99 -16.34
CA ILE A 94 -13.57 9.34 -15.23
C ILE A 94 -14.97 9.65 -15.74
N ASN A 95 -15.09 10.46 -16.79
CA ASN A 95 -16.38 10.79 -17.37
C ASN A 95 -17.09 9.56 -17.98
N GLU A 96 -16.34 8.61 -18.54
CA GLU A 96 -16.91 7.34 -19.00
C GLU A 96 -17.37 6.48 -17.81
N CYS A 97 -16.59 6.36 -16.72
CA CYS A 97 -17.04 5.70 -15.49
C CYS A 97 -18.32 6.34 -14.94
N LEU A 98 -18.37 7.68 -14.84
CA LEU A 98 -19.55 8.42 -14.37
C LEU A 98 -20.80 8.14 -15.24
N LYS A 99 -20.64 8.10 -16.57
CA LYS A 99 -21.73 7.72 -17.49
C LYS A 99 -22.18 6.29 -17.26
N LYS A 100 -21.26 5.32 -17.17
CA LYS A 100 -21.56 3.90 -16.88
C LYS A 100 -22.31 3.75 -15.56
N TRP A 101 -21.90 4.51 -14.54
CA TRP A 101 -22.52 4.50 -13.22
C TRP A 101 -23.82 5.30 -13.13
N GLN A 102 -24.17 6.06 -14.17
CA GLN A 102 -25.32 6.95 -14.24
C GLN A 102 -25.28 8.04 -13.14
N ILE A 103 -24.09 8.58 -12.90
CA ILE A 103 -23.82 9.59 -11.89
C ILE A 103 -23.44 10.90 -12.59
N THR A 104 -24.06 12.01 -12.18
CA THR A 104 -23.75 13.33 -12.72
C THR A 104 -22.51 13.90 -12.03
N PRO A 105 -21.61 14.59 -12.76
CA PRO A 105 -20.43 15.24 -12.15
C PRO A 105 -20.78 16.18 -11.00
N ASP A 106 -21.90 16.90 -11.08
CA ASP A 106 -22.35 17.84 -10.04
C ASP A 106 -22.65 17.19 -8.68
N SER A 107 -22.90 15.88 -8.65
CA SER A 107 -23.12 15.13 -7.41
C SER A 107 -21.82 14.73 -6.71
N ILE A 108 -20.68 14.85 -7.38
CA ILE A 108 -19.35 14.53 -6.84
C ILE A 108 -18.75 15.78 -6.21
N ASP A 109 -18.25 15.63 -4.99
CA ASP A 109 -17.64 16.74 -4.25
C ASP A 109 -16.21 16.99 -4.73
N LEU A 110 -15.40 15.93 -4.81
CA LEU A 110 -13.97 16.02 -5.11
C LEU A 110 -13.50 14.86 -6.00
N ILE A 111 -12.49 15.14 -6.81
CA ILE A 111 -11.58 14.12 -7.36
C ILE A 111 -10.28 14.17 -6.56
N ALA A 112 -9.69 13.03 -6.25
CA ALA A 112 -8.39 12.89 -5.64
C ALA A 112 -7.46 12.16 -6.61
N SER A 113 -6.58 12.90 -7.28
CA SER A 113 -5.68 12.39 -8.30
C SER A 113 -4.26 12.25 -7.78
N HIS A 114 -3.78 11.02 -7.65
CA HIS A 114 -2.34 10.78 -7.50
C HIS A 114 -1.55 11.29 -8.72
N GLY A 115 -2.15 11.17 -9.91
CA GLY A 115 -1.46 11.31 -11.19
C GLY A 115 -0.64 10.07 -11.54
N GLN A 116 0.32 10.26 -12.45
CA GLN A 116 1.27 9.24 -12.89
C GLN A 116 2.66 9.65 -12.42
N THR A 117 3.30 8.85 -11.58
CA THR A 117 4.69 9.09 -11.19
C THR A 117 5.58 9.04 -12.42
N VAL A 118 6.35 10.10 -12.65
CA VAL A 118 7.44 10.15 -13.65
C VAL A 118 8.75 9.75 -12.99
N LEU A 119 9.04 10.35 -11.83
CA LEU A 119 10.26 10.11 -11.07
C LEU A 119 10.00 10.24 -9.56
N HIS A 120 10.58 9.34 -8.80
CA HIS A 120 10.71 9.44 -7.36
C HIS A 120 12.19 9.34 -7.01
N ALA A 121 12.74 10.42 -6.45
CA ALA A 121 14.16 10.60 -6.20
C ALA A 121 14.38 10.96 -4.72
N PRO A 122 14.31 9.98 -3.80
CA PRO A 122 14.66 10.19 -2.40
C PRO A 122 16.18 10.38 -2.25
N LYS A 123 16.58 11.16 -1.24
CA LYS A 123 17.97 11.57 -0.98
C LYS A 123 18.93 10.39 -0.89
N ARG A 124 18.50 9.32 -0.23
CA ARG A 124 19.28 8.08 -0.07
C ARG A 124 19.60 7.37 -1.40
N LEU A 125 18.79 7.56 -2.44
CA LEU A 125 18.99 6.93 -3.75
C LEU A 125 19.81 7.81 -4.69
N HIS A 126 19.50 9.11 -4.80
CA HIS A 126 20.21 9.97 -5.75
C HIS A 126 21.58 10.48 -5.22
N GLN A 127 21.80 10.50 -3.90
CA GLN A 127 23.08 10.79 -3.24
C GLN A 127 23.74 12.14 -3.65
N GLN A 128 22.95 13.09 -4.14
CA GLN A 128 23.43 14.43 -4.50
C GLN A 128 23.27 15.37 -3.30
N SER A 129 24.39 15.77 -2.70
CA SER A 129 24.43 16.48 -1.41
C SER A 129 23.66 17.82 -1.38
N ASN A 130 23.52 18.49 -2.53
CA ASN A 130 22.85 19.78 -2.65
C ASN A 130 21.32 19.69 -2.71
N PHE A 131 20.74 18.49 -2.86
CA PHE A 131 19.31 18.28 -3.05
C PHE A 131 18.71 17.40 -1.95
N GLY A 132 17.48 17.71 -1.56
CA GLY A 132 16.67 16.87 -0.67
C GLY A 132 15.82 15.86 -1.46
N ASN A 133 14.91 15.19 -0.77
CA ASN A 133 13.93 14.31 -1.40
C ASN A 133 13.15 15.05 -2.49
N SER A 134 12.88 14.39 -3.61
CA SER A 134 12.12 14.96 -4.71
C SER A 134 11.23 13.91 -5.36
N THR A 135 10.12 14.35 -5.93
CA THR A 135 9.21 13.50 -6.68
C THR A 135 8.44 14.32 -7.70
N LEU A 136 8.07 13.68 -8.80
CA LEU A 136 7.26 14.27 -9.85
C LEU A 136 6.17 13.28 -10.25
N GLN A 137 4.93 13.71 -10.08
CA GLN A 137 3.76 13.11 -10.68
C GLN A 137 3.26 14.06 -11.77
N ILE A 138 2.85 13.52 -12.91
CA ILE A 138 2.16 14.26 -13.97
C ILE A 138 0.68 13.89 -14.00
N GLY A 139 -0.14 14.71 -14.63
CA GLY A 139 -1.59 14.64 -14.52
C GLY A 139 -2.09 15.92 -13.89
N ASP A 140 -1.95 17.01 -14.64
CA ASP A 140 -2.30 18.36 -14.24
C ASP A 140 -3.71 18.46 -13.64
N GLY A 141 -3.79 18.97 -12.41
CA GLY A 141 -5.03 19.08 -11.64
C GLY A 141 -6.04 20.04 -12.29
N ASP A 142 -5.59 21.15 -12.89
CA ASP A 142 -6.46 22.13 -13.52
C ASP A 142 -7.10 21.56 -14.79
N HIS A 143 -6.32 20.88 -15.63
CA HIS A 143 -6.86 20.19 -16.80
C HIS A 143 -7.88 19.13 -16.40
N LEU A 144 -7.62 18.37 -15.33
CA LEU A 144 -8.56 17.36 -14.84
C LEU A 144 -9.84 17.99 -14.29
N ALA A 145 -9.72 19.07 -13.51
CA ALA A 145 -10.86 19.79 -12.95
C ALA A 145 -11.74 20.38 -14.05
N VAL A 146 -11.16 21.10 -15.01
CA VAL A 146 -11.89 21.70 -16.13
C VAL A 146 -12.54 20.63 -17.02
N LYS A 147 -11.84 19.52 -17.26
CA LYS A 147 -12.34 18.40 -18.10
C LYS A 147 -13.53 17.67 -17.48
N THR A 148 -13.54 17.53 -16.15
CA THR A 148 -14.58 16.78 -15.42
C THR A 148 -15.68 17.66 -14.87
N GLY A 149 -15.42 18.96 -14.67
CA GLY A 149 -16.32 19.87 -13.96
C GLY A 149 -16.29 19.70 -12.43
N ILE A 150 -15.33 18.93 -11.89
CA ILE A 150 -15.26 18.57 -10.47
C ILE A 150 -14.00 19.18 -9.85
N ILE A 151 -14.10 19.70 -8.63
CA ILE A 151 -12.94 20.20 -7.87
C ILE A 151 -11.94 19.05 -7.71
N THR A 152 -10.69 19.27 -8.10
CA THR A 152 -9.66 18.23 -8.10
C THR A 152 -8.59 18.53 -7.06
N VAL A 153 -8.29 17.55 -6.21
CA VAL A 153 -7.15 17.53 -5.31
C VAL A 153 -6.06 16.66 -5.94
N SER A 154 -4.85 17.20 -6.11
CA SER A 154 -3.71 16.49 -6.74
C SER A 154 -2.40 16.74 -5.98
N ASP A 155 -1.27 16.18 -6.43
CA ASP A 155 0.08 16.47 -5.90
C ASP A 155 0.30 16.13 -4.41
N PHE A 156 -0.29 15.03 -3.93
CA PHE A 156 -0.21 14.60 -2.52
C PHE A 156 1.24 14.44 -2.01
N ARG A 157 2.11 13.79 -2.79
CA ARG A 157 3.48 13.47 -2.37
C ARG A 157 4.36 14.70 -2.18
N GLN A 158 4.11 15.77 -2.95
CA GLN A 158 4.92 16.99 -2.87
C GLN A 158 4.77 17.68 -1.51
N LYS A 159 3.55 17.69 -0.95
CA LYS A 159 3.28 18.26 0.38
C LYS A 159 3.92 17.44 1.51
N HIS A 160 3.94 16.11 1.35
CA HIS A 160 4.67 15.21 2.24
C HIS A 160 6.19 15.51 2.23
N ILE A 161 6.79 15.68 1.04
CA ILE A 161 8.21 16.06 0.91
C ILE A 161 8.48 17.45 1.49
N ALA A 162 7.62 18.43 1.20
CA ALA A 162 7.74 19.79 1.73
C ALA A 162 7.67 19.83 3.27
N SER A 163 7.10 18.79 3.89
CA SER A 163 7.00 18.62 5.34
C SER A 163 8.11 17.73 5.92
N GLY A 164 9.14 17.39 5.14
CA GLY A 164 10.34 16.69 5.59
C GLY A 164 10.38 15.18 5.32
N GLY A 165 9.31 14.57 4.81
CA GLY A 165 9.31 13.14 4.50
C GLY A 165 9.88 12.81 3.11
N GLU A 166 9.89 11.52 2.73
CA GLU A 166 10.39 11.08 1.40
C GLU A 166 9.35 11.24 0.27
N GLY A 167 8.06 11.32 0.59
CA GLY A 167 6.94 11.34 -0.37
C GLY A 167 6.32 9.96 -0.63
N ALA A 168 6.84 8.92 0.03
CA ALA A 168 6.34 7.56 0.01
C ALA A 168 6.86 6.80 1.25
N PRO A 169 6.21 5.69 1.65
CA PRO A 169 4.87 5.26 1.24
C PRO A 169 3.78 6.11 1.89
N LEU A 170 2.73 6.48 1.14
CA LEU A 170 1.56 7.16 1.72
C LEU A 170 0.53 6.18 2.28
N ALA A 171 0.71 4.88 2.04
CA ALA A 171 -0.22 3.84 2.46
C ALA A 171 -0.44 3.81 3.98
N VAL A 172 0.56 4.18 4.79
CA VAL A 172 0.45 4.23 6.26
C VAL A 172 -0.61 5.22 6.74
N TYR A 173 -0.82 6.34 6.03
CA TYR A 173 -1.90 7.28 6.33
C TYR A 173 -3.26 6.63 6.07
N GLY A 174 -3.39 5.90 4.97
CA GLY A 174 -4.62 5.16 4.65
C GLY A 174 -4.88 4.07 5.65
N ASP A 175 -3.87 3.25 5.99
CA ASP A 175 -4.02 2.18 6.97
C ASP A 175 -4.51 2.74 8.31
N TYR A 176 -3.91 3.84 8.79
CA TYR A 176 -4.36 4.48 10.02
C TYR A 176 -5.78 5.04 9.91
N LEU A 177 -6.06 5.88 8.89
CA LEU A 177 -7.34 6.59 8.79
C LEU A 177 -8.51 5.65 8.49
N ILE A 178 -8.27 4.58 7.73
CA ILE A 178 -9.32 3.67 7.26
C ILE A 178 -9.53 2.50 8.23
N PHE A 179 -8.44 1.97 8.80
CA PHE A 179 -8.48 0.69 9.52
C PHE A 179 -8.22 0.82 11.02
N SER A 180 -7.87 1.98 11.57
CA SER A 180 -7.80 2.13 13.03
C SER A 180 -9.21 2.08 13.64
N LYS A 181 -9.32 1.52 14.84
CA LYS A 181 -10.60 1.50 15.56
C LYS A 181 -10.38 1.61 17.06
N ARG A 182 -11.06 2.57 17.70
CA ARG A 182 -10.95 2.78 19.13
C ARG A 182 -11.36 1.51 19.88
N GLY A 183 -10.50 1.06 20.78
CA GLY A 183 -10.72 -0.14 21.59
C GLY A 183 -10.32 -1.47 20.93
N GLU A 184 -9.79 -1.45 19.70
CA GLU A 184 -9.29 -2.65 19.02
C GLU A 184 -7.82 -2.49 18.63
N GLU A 185 -7.00 -3.41 19.11
CA GLU A 185 -5.61 -3.56 18.67
C GLU A 185 -5.62 -4.29 17.33
N ARG A 186 -4.99 -3.71 16.31
CA ARG A 186 -5.08 -4.22 14.94
C ARG A 186 -3.71 -4.37 14.30
N ILE A 187 -3.54 -5.47 13.58
CA ILE A 187 -2.43 -5.71 12.67
C ILE A 187 -2.99 -5.91 11.26
N MET A 188 -2.52 -5.09 10.33
CA MET A 188 -2.78 -5.23 8.90
C MET A 188 -1.65 -6.06 8.30
N LEU A 189 -1.79 -7.39 8.28
CA LEU A 189 -0.76 -8.33 7.84
C LEU A 189 -0.88 -8.63 6.34
N ASN A 190 0.12 -8.28 5.54
CA ASN A 190 0.21 -8.69 4.14
C ASN A 190 1.25 -9.80 3.97
N ILE A 191 0.84 -10.95 3.45
CA ILE A 191 1.71 -12.10 3.16
C ILE A 191 1.94 -12.19 1.65
N GLY A 192 2.81 -11.32 1.15
CA GLY A 192 3.25 -11.30 -0.25
C GLY A 192 4.48 -12.19 -0.47
N GLY A 193 5.40 -11.77 -1.33
CA GLY A 193 6.72 -12.39 -1.43
C GLY A 193 7.53 -12.21 -0.14
N ILE A 194 7.52 -10.98 0.39
CA ILE A 194 7.91 -10.62 1.76
C ILE A 194 6.62 -10.40 2.55
N ALA A 195 6.62 -10.85 3.80
CA ALA A 195 5.55 -10.58 4.74
C ALA A 195 5.83 -9.25 5.46
N ASN A 196 4.81 -8.42 5.58
CA ASN A 196 4.88 -7.16 6.33
C ASN A 196 3.58 -6.90 7.06
N PHE A 197 3.62 -6.03 8.06
CA PHE A 197 2.40 -5.54 8.66
C PHE A 197 2.46 -4.07 9.04
N THR A 198 1.28 -3.47 9.18
CA THR A 198 1.07 -2.20 9.89
C THR A 198 0.37 -2.47 11.23
N TYR A 199 0.94 -2.02 12.34
CA TYR A 199 0.32 -2.08 13.67
C TYR A 199 -0.46 -0.78 13.93
N LEU A 200 -1.71 -0.93 14.39
CA LEU A 200 -2.66 0.15 14.68
C LEU A 200 -3.15 0.00 16.11
N SER A 201 -2.88 0.99 16.95
CA SER A 201 -3.17 0.91 18.39
C SER A 201 -4.64 1.19 18.71
N ALA A 202 -5.15 0.54 19.76
CA ALA A 202 -6.54 0.70 20.21
C ALA A 202 -6.87 2.10 20.76
N ASP A 203 -5.88 2.84 21.23
CA ASP A 203 -6.04 4.21 21.75
C ASP A 203 -6.02 5.28 20.64
N LEU A 204 -5.70 4.87 19.40
CA LEU A 204 -5.52 5.72 18.22
C LEU A 204 -4.29 6.63 18.32
N ASP A 205 -3.32 6.32 19.18
CA ASP A 205 -2.07 7.06 19.29
C ASP A 205 -1.21 6.89 18.03
N PRO A 206 -1.01 7.96 17.22
CA PRO A 206 -0.26 7.87 15.98
C PRO A 206 1.24 7.55 16.20
N ASP A 207 1.79 7.84 17.38
CA ASP A 207 3.21 7.58 17.68
C ASP A 207 3.48 6.07 17.85
N LYS A 208 2.44 5.30 18.18
CA LYS A 208 2.50 3.83 18.28
C LYS A 208 2.31 3.13 16.94
N VAL A 209 1.84 3.83 15.90
CA VAL A 209 1.59 3.24 14.58
C VAL A 209 2.89 3.05 13.83
N PHE A 210 3.05 1.88 13.21
CA PHE A 210 4.18 1.61 12.34
C PHE A 210 3.95 0.49 11.36
N SER A 211 4.73 0.50 10.29
CA SER A 211 4.82 -0.58 9.32
C SER A 211 6.22 -1.19 9.34
N THR A 212 6.31 -2.50 9.18
CA THR A 212 7.59 -3.23 9.14
C THR A 212 7.49 -4.47 8.27
N ASP A 213 8.57 -4.82 7.59
CA ASP A 213 8.75 -6.15 7.06
C ASP A 213 9.11 -7.10 8.20
N VAL A 214 8.55 -8.30 8.20
CA VAL A 214 8.77 -9.30 9.25
C VAL A 214 9.66 -10.45 8.81
N GLY A 215 9.78 -10.67 7.50
CA GLY A 215 10.59 -11.73 6.90
C GLY A 215 10.00 -12.25 5.58
N PRO A 216 10.44 -13.43 5.11
CA PRO A 216 9.90 -14.00 3.88
C PRO A 216 8.42 -14.36 4.07
N GLY A 217 7.60 -14.02 3.08
CA GLY A 217 6.25 -14.54 2.91
C GLY A 217 6.31 -15.80 2.03
N ASN A 218 5.93 -15.65 0.77
CA ASN A 218 5.91 -16.72 -0.22
C ASN A 218 7.18 -16.82 -1.08
N THR A 219 8.05 -15.79 -1.12
CA THR A 219 9.17 -15.72 -2.09
C THR A 219 10.04 -16.98 -2.08
N LEU A 220 10.49 -17.42 -0.91
CA LEU A 220 11.36 -18.60 -0.80
C LEU A 220 10.60 -19.89 -1.15
N ILE A 221 9.35 -20.02 -0.66
CA ILE A 221 8.50 -21.18 -0.94
C ILE A 221 8.30 -21.33 -2.45
N ASP A 222 7.85 -20.27 -3.12
CA ASP A 222 7.53 -20.26 -4.54
C ASP A 222 8.75 -20.54 -5.42
N VAL A 223 9.92 -19.97 -5.06
CA VAL A 223 11.17 -20.20 -5.79
C VAL A 223 11.59 -21.67 -5.71
N PHE A 224 11.50 -22.30 -4.53
CA PHE A 224 11.87 -23.70 -4.38
C PHE A 224 10.80 -24.67 -4.92
N VAL A 225 9.51 -24.30 -4.91
CA VAL A 225 8.47 -25.04 -5.64
C VAL A 225 8.80 -25.08 -7.13
N ARG A 226 9.08 -23.94 -7.76
CA ARG A 226 9.45 -23.90 -9.18
C ARG A 226 10.72 -24.69 -9.48
N LYS A 227 11.68 -24.72 -8.54
CA LYS A 227 12.94 -25.46 -8.68
C LYS A 227 12.72 -26.97 -8.69
N PHE A 228 11.84 -27.50 -7.83
CA PHE A 228 11.64 -28.96 -7.69
C PHE A 228 10.45 -29.50 -8.49
N TYR A 229 9.44 -28.67 -8.73
CA TYR A 229 8.20 -29.03 -9.45
C TYR A 229 7.91 -27.96 -10.52
N PRO A 230 8.60 -27.99 -11.68
CA PRO A 230 8.51 -26.93 -12.70
C PRO A 230 7.11 -26.70 -13.29
N GLN A 231 6.17 -27.63 -13.09
CA GLN A 231 4.76 -27.50 -13.46
C GLN A 231 3.95 -26.60 -12.51
N TYR A 232 4.50 -26.23 -11.36
CA TYR A 232 3.86 -25.39 -10.35
C TYR A 232 4.58 -24.06 -10.19
N THR A 233 3.81 -23.00 -9.97
CA THR A 233 4.34 -21.66 -9.73
C THR A 233 4.44 -21.30 -8.24
N TYR A 234 3.68 -21.98 -7.39
CA TYR A 234 3.61 -21.84 -5.92
C TYR A 234 3.08 -23.14 -5.28
N ASP A 235 3.20 -23.29 -3.96
CA ASP A 235 2.66 -24.43 -3.21
C ASP A 235 1.16 -24.23 -2.96
N LYS A 236 0.33 -24.83 -3.82
CA LYS A 236 -1.12 -24.66 -3.73
C LYS A 236 -1.65 -25.20 -2.41
N ASP A 237 -2.36 -24.34 -1.66
CA ASP A 237 -2.90 -24.64 -0.32
C ASP A 237 -1.84 -25.03 0.73
N GLY A 238 -0.54 -24.97 0.41
CA GLY A 238 0.54 -25.48 1.27
C GLY A 238 0.65 -27.01 1.31
N GLU A 239 0.13 -27.71 0.30
CA GLU A 239 0.03 -29.17 0.29
C GLU A 239 1.40 -29.87 0.28
N ILE A 240 2.37 -29.34 -0.46
CA ILE A 240 3.72 -29.92 -0.53
C ILE A 240 4.40 -29.75 0.84
N ALA A 241 4.39 -28.53 1.38
CA ALA A 241 4.93 -28.23 2.71
C ALA A 241 4.27 -29.07 3.82
N ARG A 242 2.96 -29.33 3.71
CA ARG A 242 2.20 -30.16 4.67
C ARG A 242 2.62 -31.63 4.65
N SER A 243 3.07 -32.15 3.50
CA SER A 243 3.52 -33.53 3.37
C SER A 243 4.95 -33.78 3.88
N GLY A 244 5.76 -32.72 3.96
CA GLY A 244 7.12 -32.76 4.50
C GLY A 244 7.18 -32.55 6.01
N LYS A 245 8.37 -32.77 6.56
CA LYS A 245 8.71 -32.53 7.97
C LYS A 245 9.66 -31.34 8.09
N VAL A 246 9.40 -30.47 9.06
CA VAL A 246 10.29 -29.35 9.38
C VAL A 246 11.65 -29.89 9.85
N ASN A 247 12.72 -29.46 9.19
CA ASN A 247 14.09 -29.73 9.62
C ASN A 247 14.54 -28.65 10.61
N ILE A 248 14.65 -29.02 11.88
CA ILE A 248 14.91 -28.09 12.98
C ILE A 248 16.30 -27.45 12.89
N GLU A 249 17.33 -28.19 12.49
CA GLU A 249 18.69 -27.64 12.36
C GLU A 249 18.79 -26.64 11.21
N LEU A 250 18.15 -26.94 10.08
CA LEU A 250 18.05 -25.99 8.97
C LEU A 250 17.23 -24.77 9.36
N LEU A 251 16.09 -24.93 10.05
CA LEU A 251 15.27 -23.81 10.50
C LEU A 251 16.04 -22.89 11.45
N LYS A 252 16.82 -23.46 12.37
CA LYS A 252 17.66 -22.71 13.30
C LYS A 252 18.69 -21.88 12.55
N GLU A 253 19.36 -22.45 11.54
CA GLU A 253 20.30 -21.71 10.72
C GLU A 253 19.60 -20.62 9.89
N LEU A 254 18.45 -20.92 9.28
CA LEU A 254 17.65 -19.94 8.57
C LEU A 254 17.13 -18.80 9.47
N LYS A 255 17.14 -18.94 10.80
CA LYS A 255 16.76 -17.88 11.75
C LYS A 255 17.98 -17.19 12.39
N SER A 256 19.20 -17.59 12.05
CA SER A 256 20.44 -17.05 12.64
C SER A 256 20.79 -15.65 12.13
N HIS A 257 20.18 -15.22 11.01
CA HIS A 257 20.44 -13.92 10.41
C HIS A 257 19.98 -12.75 11.30
N SER A 258 20.78 -11.67 11.36
CA SER A 258 20.53 -10.50 12.23
C SER A 258 19.16 -9.87 12.03
N PHE A 259 18.65 -9.90 10.80
CA PHE A 259 17.33 -9.40 10.43
C PHE A 259 16.24 -9.84 11.41
N PHE A 260 16.25 -11.08 11.92
CA PHE A 260 15.19 -11.58 12.80
C PHE A 260 15.23 -11.01 14.23
N VAL A 261 16.35 -10.41 14.65
CA VAL A 261 16.51 -9.81 15.99
C VAL A 261 16.62 -8.28 15.96
N GLU A 262 16.63 -7.67 14.78
CA GLU A 262 16.57 -6.21 14.62
C GLU A 262 15.23 -5.63 15.10
N ASP A 263 15.28 -4.46 15.73
CA ASP A 263 14.09 -3.72 16.20
C ASP A 263 13.22 -3.23 15.03
N PHE A 264 11.95 -2.94 15.32
CA PHE A 264 11.04 -2.33 14.37
C PHE A 264 11.12 -0.80 14.37
N PRO A 265 10.94 -0.13 13.22
CA PRO A 265 10.60 -0.70 11.92
C PRO A 265 11.86 -1.12 11.13
N LYS A 266 11.75 -2.18 10.33
CA LYS A 266 12.80 -2.64 9.40
C LYS A 266 12.20 -3.04 8.06
N SER A 267 13.04 -3.07 7.02
CA SER A 267 12.64 -3.47 5.68
C SER A 267 13.61 -4.45 5.05
N THR A 268 13.14 -5.25 4.09
CA THR A 268 13.90 -6.28 3.40
C THR A 268 13.24 -6.65 2.08
N GLY A 269 13.98 -7.34 1.23
CA GLY A 269 13.46 -7.89 -0.01
C GLY A 269 14.10 -9.21 -0.43
N PRO A 270 13.85 -9.62 -1.69
CA PRO A 270 14.49 -10.78 -2.31
C PRO A 270 16.03 -10.70 -2.37
N GLU A 271 16.61 -9.51 -2.22
CA GLU A 271 18.05 -9.30 -2.11
C GLU A 271 18.66 -10.00 -0.88
N LEU A 272 17.90 -10.10 0.22
CA LEU A 272 18.29 -10.88 1.40
C LEU A 272 17.73 -12.30 1.30
N PHE A 273 16.41 -12.43 1.26
CA PHE A 273 15.72 -13.72 1.23
C PHE A 273 15.72 -14.34 -0.17
N SER A 274 16.90 -14.82 -0.56
CA SER A 274 17.21 -15.33 -1.90
C SER A 274 17.45 -16.86 -1.93
N VAL A 275 17.66 -17.41 -3.12
CA VAL A 275 18.13 -18.80 -3.26
C VAL A 275 19.48 -19.00 -2.56
N ALA A 276 20.39 -18.03 -2.70
CA ALA A 276 21.72 -18.09 -2.10
C ALA A 276 21.65 -18.12 -0.56
N TYR A 277 20.68 -17.41 0.02
CA TYR A 277 20.40 -17.45 1.46
C TYR A 277 20.08 -18.87 1.93
N VAL A 278 19.17 -19.56 1.24
CA VAL A 278 18.76 -20.92 1.59
C VAL A 278 19.88 -21.93 1.31
N GLU A 279 20.59 -21.80 0.19
CA GLU A 279 21.72 -22.68 -0.16
C GLU A 279 22.87 -22.59 0.86
N LYS A 280 23.16 -21.39 1.35
CA LYS A 280 24.12 -21.17 2.44
C LYS A 280 23.66 -21.88 3.72
N ALA A 281 22.41 -21.68 4.14
CA ALA A 281 21.86 -22.33 5.33
C ALA A 281 21.85 -23.87 5.22
N LEU A 282 21.59 -24.41 4.02
CA LEU A 282 21.68 -25.85 3.74
C LEU A 282 23.11 -26.37 3.91
N GLN A 283 24.12 -25.60 3.48
CA GLN A 283 25.53 -25.96 3.67
C GLN A 283 25.94 -25.92 5.14
N GLU A 284 25.60 -24.86 5.85
CA GLU A 284 25.98 -24.64 7.26
C GLU A 284 25.31 -25.65 8.20
N SER A 285 24.04 -25.99 7.94
CA SER A 285 23.30 -27.01 8.68
C SER A 285 23.60 -28.46 8.26
N LYS A 286 24.43 -28.68 7.22
CA LYS A 286 24.78 -29.99 6.65
C LYS A 286 23.56 -30.76 6.10
N ASN A 287 22.62 -30.06 5.48
CA ASN A 287 21.37 -30.60 4.92
C ASN A 287 21.28 -30.50 3.40
N GLN A 288 22.41 -30.55 2.67
CA GLN A 288 22.43 -30.37 1.20
C GLN A 288 21.62 -31.42 0.42
N HIS A 289 21.27 -32.54 1.05
CA HIS A 289 20.48 -33.63 0.47
C HIS A 289 19.07 -33.73 1.08
N ILE A 290 18.56 -32.65 1.68
CA ILE A 290 17.19 -32.59 2.18
C ILE A 290 16.19 -32.88 1.04
N ASN A 291 15.14 -33.64 1.34
CA ASN A 291 14.08 -33.88 0.36
C ASN A 291 13.29 -32.58 0.12
N PRO A 292 12.77 -32.36 -1.12
CA PRO A 292 12.04 -31.15 -1.47
C PRO A 292 10.88 -30.80 -0.51
N GLU A 293 10.10 -31.79 -0.10
CA GLU A 293 8.95 -31.62 0.78
C GLU A 293 9.37 -31.10 2.17
N ASP A 294 10.45 -31.66 2.73
CA ASP A 294 11.00 -31.25 4.03
C ASP A 294 11.58 -29.83 3.95
N LEU A 295 12.23 -29.47 2.85
CA LEU A 295 12.72 -28.10 2.62
C LEU A 295 11.55 -27.11 2.53
N LEU A 296 10.51 -27.41 1.75
CA LEU A 296 9.33 -26.54 1.64
C LEU A 296 8.56 -26.44 2.96
N SER A 297 8.48 -27.53 3.73
CA SER A 297 7.93 -27.52 5.08
C SER A 297 8.75 -26.62 6.01
N THR A 298 10.08 -26.65 5.91
CA THR A 298 10.99 -25.82 6.71
C THR A 298 10.92 -24.34 6.33
N LEU A 299 10.87 -24.01 5.04
CA LEU A 299 10.71 -22.63 4.57
C LEU A 299 9.33 -22.06 4.93
N THR A 300 8.28 -22.88 4.88
CA THR A 300 6.94 -22.49 5.38
C THR A 300 6.96 -22.22 6.88
N GLN A 301 7.73 -23.00 7.66
CA GLN A 301 7.92 -22.73 9.09
C GLN A 301 8.68 -21.43 9.33
N LEU A 302 9.71 -21.13 8.52
CA LEU A 302 10.46 -19.88 8.63
C LEU A 302 9.54 -18.67 8.46
N SER A 303 8.69 -18.66 7.43
CA SER A 303 7.70 -17.60 7.21
C SER A 303 6.71 -17.49 8.37
N ALA A 304 6.20 -18.63 8.89
CA ALA A 304 5.31 -18.64 10.04
C ALA A 304 5.98 -18.06 11.30
N ASP A 305 7.17 -18.56 11.66
CA ASP A 305 7.94 -18.14 12.84
C ASP A 305 8.26 -16.66 12.82
N SER A 306 8.60 -16.13 11.65
CA SER A 306 8.88 -14.72 11.40
C SER A 306 7.65 -13.85 11.73
N ILE A 307 6.47 -14.22 11.24
CA ILE A 307 5.21 -13.52 11.53
C ILE A 307 4.84 -13.65 13.01
N ILE A 308 4.87 -14.87 13.56
CA ILE A 308 4.50 -15.15 14.96
C ILE A 308 5.37 -14.33 15.93
N THR A 309 6.70 -14.39 15.75
CA THR A 309 7.65 -13.69 16.64
C THR A 309 7.42 -12.18 16.58
N SER A 310 7.19 -11.66 15.37
CA SER A 310 6.96 -10.23 15.16
C SER A 310 5.63 -9.74 15.74
N ILE A 311 4.58 -10.55 15.67
CA ILE A 311 3.30 -10.21 16.30
C ILE A 311 3.45 -10.23 17.84
N LYS A 312 4.10 -11.27 18.39
CA LYS A 312 4.34 -11.38 19.85
C LYS A 312 5.21 -10.26 20.41
N SER A 313 6.12 -9.67 19.63
CA SER A 313 6.94 -8.55 20.10
C SER A 313 6.19 -7.20 20.13
N CYS A 314 5.03 -7.10 19.48
CA CYS A 314 4.26 -5.85 19.40
C CYS A 314 3.16 -5.74 20.47
N PHE A 315 2.86 -6.83 21.18
CA PHE A 315 1.60 -6.95 21.90
C PHE A 315 1.70 -7.79 23.17
N GLU A 316 1.01 -7.34 24.22
CA GLU A 316 0.88 -8.06 25.49
C GLU A 316 -0.21 -9.12 25.38
N GLU A 317 0.10 -10.39 25.70
CA GLU A 317 -0.76 -11.56 25.45
C GLU A 317 -2.17 -11.51 26.08
N GLU A 318 -2.44 -10.60 27.01
CA GLU A 318 -3.69 -10.55 27.79
C GLU A 318 -4.88 -9.87 27.08
N LYS A 319 -4.65 -9.15 25.98
CA LYS A 319 -5.74 -8.51 25.22
C LYS A 319 -6.05 -9.30 23.94
N PRO A 320 -7.25 -9.18 23.34
CA PRO A 320 -7.49 -9.69 22.00
C PRO A 320 -6.80 -8.81 20.95
N LEU A 321 -6.13 -9.44 19.99
CA LEU A 321 -5.49 -8.76 18.84
C LEU A 321 -6.21 -9.15 17.54
N HIS A 322 -6.68 -8.18 16.77
CA HIS A 322 -7.31 -8.43 15.48
C HIS A 322 -6.27 -8.39 14.36
N VAL A 323 -6.09 -9.50 13.65
CA VAL A 323 -5.13 -9.62 12.55
C VAL A 323 -5.89 -9.69 11.23
N TYR A 324 -5.91 -8.59 10.48
CA TYR A 324 -6.50 -8.52 9.16
C TYR A 324 -5.45 -8.90 8.11
N SER A 325 -5.60 -10.09 7.53
CA SER A 325 -4.63 -10.70 6.64
C SER A 325 -4.96 -10.45 5.16
N SER A 326 -3.95 -10.21 4.34
CA SER A 326 -4.03 -10.04 2.88
C SER A 326 -2.83 -10.64 2.15
N GLY A 327 -2.82 -10.57 0.82
CA GLY A 327 -1.74 -11.11 -0.02
C GLY A 327 -1.90 -12.60 -0.31
N GLY A 328 -1.09 -13.13 -1.24
CA GLY A 328 -1.23 -14.51 -1.72
C GLY A 328 -1.06 -15.59 -0.63
N GLY A 329 -0.33 -15.28 0.44
CA GLY A 329 -0.05 -16.22 1.52
C GLY A 329 -1.26 -16.59 2.36
N ILE A 330 -2.34 -15.81 2.33
CA ILE A 330 -3.60 -16.18 3.01
C ILE A 330 -4.21 -17.46 2.42
N HIS A 331 -3.89 -17.78 1.17
CA HIS A 331 -4.36 -18.99 0.49
C HIS A 331 -3.50 -20.22 0.80
N ASN A 332 -2.34 -20.05 1.44
CA ASN A 332 -1.54 -21.17 1.95
C ASN A 332 -2.11 -21.61 3.30
N LYS A 333 -2.97 -22.63 3.27
CA LYS A 333 -3.68 -23.13 4.46
C LYS A 333 -2.73 -23.67 5.52
N GLU A 334 -1.62 -24.30 5.11
CA GLU A 334 -0.63 -24.81 6.07
C GLU A 334 0.14 -23.68 6.77
N LEU A 335 0.52 -22.63 6.04
CA LEU A 335 1.13 -21.43 6.62
C LEU A 335 0.18 -20.78 7.63
N MET A 336 -1.06 -20.50 7.23
CA MET A 336 -2.05 -19.88 8.10
C MET A 336 -2.36 -20.75 9.34
N ARG A 337 -2.46 -22.07 9.18
CA ARG A 337 -2.66 -23.00 10.30
C ARG A 337 -1.51 -22.90 11.32
N ARG A 338 -0.25 -22.87 10.86
CA ARG A 338 0.93 -22.74 11.75
C ARG A 338 0.91 -21.43 12.53
N ILE A 339 0.58 -20.33 11.87
CA ILE A 339 0.46 -19.00 12.50
C ILE A 339 -0.64 -19.00 13.57
N GLN A 340 -1.83 -19.50 13.23
CA GLN A 340 -3.00 -19.47 14.11
C GLN A 340 -2.83 -20.34 15.36
N VAL A 341 -2.17 -21.50 15.24
CA VAL A 341 -1.90 -22.40 16.38
C VAL A 341 -1.03 -21.71 17.44
N GLU A 342 -0.05 -20.92 17.01
CA GLU A 342 0.92 -20.25 17.91
C GLU A 342 0.46 -18.87 18.39
N LEU A 343 -0.69 -18.39 17.89
CA LEU A 343 -1.32 -17.12 18.22
C LEU A 343 -2.79 -17.32 18.62
N PRO A 344 -3.09 -18.12 19.67
CA PRO A 344 -4.47 -18.48 20.04
C PRO A 344 -5.31 -17.30 20.53
N ASN A 345 -4.68 -16.21 20.97
CA ASN A 345 -5.36 -14.99 21.44
C ASN A 345 -5.61 -13.97 20.30
N CYS A 346 -5.14 -14.26 19.09
CA CYS A 346 -5.37 -13.42 17.92
C CYS A 346 -6.64 -13.85 17.19
N ILE A 347 -7.43 -12.88 16.74
CA ILE A 347 -8.61 -13.09 15.92
C ILE A 347 -8.22 -12.76 14.47
N PHE A 348 -8.15 -13.77 13.63
CA PHE A 348 -7.76 -13.61 12.23
C PHE A 348 -8.96 -13.29 11.35
N HIS A 349 -8.82 -12.28 10.53
CA HIS A 349 -9.79 -11.80 9.56
C HIS A 349 -9.15 -11.73 8.17
N SER A 350 -9.97 -11.75 7.13
CA SER A 350 -9.55 -11.27 5.81
C SER A 350 -9.66 -9.75 5.76
N THR A 351 -8.73 -9.05 5.10
CA THR A 351 -8.92 -7.61 4.79
C THR A 351 -10.17 -7.35 3.95
N GLU A 352 -10.69 -8.36 3.23
CA GLU A 352 -11.96 -8.26 2.50
C GLU A 352 -13.15 -7.93 3.40
N GLU A 353 -13.11 -8.35 4.68
CA GLU A 353 -14.16 -8.06 5.67
C GLU A 353 -14.27 -6.55 5.97
N LEU A 354 -13.22 -5.78 5.68
CA LEU A 354 -13.21 -4.32 5.85
C LEU A 354 -13.85 -3.58 4.66
N GLY A 355 -14.34 -4.30 3.65
CA GLY A 355 -15.08 -3.74 2.52
C GLY A 355 -14.22 -2.96 1.52
N ILE A 356 -12.89 -3.11 1.59
CA ILE A 356 -11.93 -2.48 0.66
C ILE A 356 -11.11 -3.59 0.02
N THR A 357 -11.32 -3.77 -1.29
CA THR A 357 -10.56 -4.75 -2.06
C THR A 357 -9.10 -4.29 -2.21
N PRO A 358 -8.13 -5.23 -2.32
CA PRO A 358 -6.73 -4.88 -2.57
C PRO A 358 -6.55 -3.92 -3.76
N ASP A 359 -7.25 -4.17 -4.87
CA ASP A 359 -7.20 -3.35 -6.09
C ASP A 359 -7.72 -1.93 -5.85
N ALA A 360 -8.73 -1.74 -5.00
CA ALA A 360 -9.29 -0.42 -4.70
C ALA A 360 -8.51 0.36 -3.64
N LYS A 361 -7.68 -0.32 -2.83
CA LYS A 361 -7.07 0.25 -1.62
C LYS A 361 -6.31 1.55 -1.90
N GLU A 362 -5.49 1.59 -2.95
CA GLU A 362 -4.69 2.78 -3.24
C GLU A 362 -5.53 3.95 -3.77
N ALA A 363 -6.50 3.70 -4.65
CA ALA A 363 -7.44 4.73 -5.09
C ALA A 363 -8.25 5.29 -3.92
N VAL A 364 -8.74 4.42 -3.03
CA VAL A 364 -9.46 4.79 -1.81
C VAL A 364 -8.59 5.63 -0.87
N LEU A 365 -7.31 5.27 -0.70
CA LEU A 365 -6.34 6.07 0.07
C LEU A 365 -6.32 7.52 -0.42
N PHE A 366 -6.22 7.77 -1.73
CA PHE A 366 -6.22 9.14 -2.25
C PHE A 366 -7.54 9.87 -1.98
N ALA A 367 -8.68 9.19 -2.11
CA ALA A 367 -9.98 9.77 -1.74
C ALA A 367 -10.01 10.20 -0.27
N VAL A 368 -9.45 9.39 0.63
CA VAL A 368 -9.32 9.70 2.07
C VAL A 368 -8.37 10.87 2.31
N LEU A 369 -7.21 10.92 1.63
CA LEU A 369 -6.29 12.06 1.76
C LEU A 369 -6.92 13.38 1.29
N ALA A 370 -7.77 13.34 0.24
CA ALA A 370 -8.54 14.51 -0.17
C ALA A 370 -9.61 14.90 0.86
N ASN A 371 -10.25 13.93 1.52
CA ASN A 371 -11.14 14.21 2.65
C ASN A 371 -10.38 14.91 3.79
N GLU A 372 -9.19 14.42 4.15
CA GLU A 372 -8.37 15.05 5.19
C GLU A 372 -7.93 16.45 4.81
N LEU A 373 -7.63 16.72 3.54
CA LEU A 373 -7.29 18.07 3.09
C LEU A 373 -8.44 19.07 3.32
N VAL A 374 -9.70 18.67 3.13
CA VAL A 374 -10.85 19.58 3.28
C VAL A 374 -11.51 19.56 4.65
N ALA A 375 -11.34 18.47 5.42
CA ALA A 375 -12.11 18.22 6.65
C ALA A 375 -11.27 17.76 7.85
N GLY A 376 -9.99 17.43 7.64
CA GLY A 376 -9.07 17.06 8.70
C GLY A 376 -8.87 18.22 9.68
N LYS A 377 -8.91 17.93 10.97
CA LYS A 377 -8.62 18.91 12.02
C LYS A 377 -7.16 18.81 12.43
N GLU A 378 -6.54 19.94 12.76
CA GLU A 378 -5.10 20.01 13.09
C GLU A 378 -4.71 19.11 14.27
N ASP A 379 -5.58 19.03 15.29
CA ASP A 379 -5.40 18.18 16.45
C ASP A 379 -5.47 16.67 16.10
N SER A 380 -6.27 16.30 15.11
CA SER A 380 -6.50 14.92 14.68
C SER A 380 -5.67 14.46 13.48
N LEU A 381 -4.73 15.27 12.97
CA LEU A 381 -3.88 14.85 11.85
C LEU A 381 -2.98 13.69 12.27
N PHE A 382 -2.98 12.65 11.43
CA PHE A 382 -2.06 11.53 11.57
C PHE A 382 -0.64 11.94 11.15
N GLY A 383 0.34 11.46 11.91
CA GLY A 383 1.76 11.53 11.57
C GLY A 383 2.58 10.93 12.72
N ASN A 384 3.74 10.36 12.39
CA ASN A 384 4.71 9.85 13.34
C ASN A 384 6.11 10.40 12.96
N PRO A 385 6.46 11.61 13.40
CA PRO A 385 7.71 12.26 13.03
C PRO A 385 8.96 11.48 13.43
N ALA A 386 8.89 10.70 14.52
CA ALA A 386 9.97 9.82 14.95
C ALA A 386 10.27 8.70 13.93
N ARG A 387 9.34 8.43 13.02
CA ARG A 387 9.45 7.47 11.92
C ARG A 387 9.41 8.12 10.55
N GLU A 388 9.76 9.41 10.46
CA GLU A 388 9.79 10.20 9.21
C GLU A 388 8.43 10.30 8.49
N ILE A 389 7.32 10.12 9.23
CA ILE A 389 5.95 10.28 8.74
C ILE A 389 5.45 11.66 9.20
N PRO A 390 5.47 12.71 8.36
CA PRO A 390 5.10 14.06 8.77
C PRO A 390 3.61 14.18 9.12
N LYS A 391 3.28 14.93 10.17
CA LYS A 391 1.89 15.28 10.52
C LYS A 391 1.41 16.41 9.60
N VAL A 392 0.80 16.05 8.46
CA VAL A 392 0.40 17.03 7.43
C VAL A 392 -0.81 16.57 6.62
N THR A 393 -1.69 17.51 6.23
CA THR A 393 -2.63 17.31 5.14
C THR A 393 -1.93 17.42 3.79
N MET A 394 -2.41 16.71 2.77
CA MET A 394 -1.72 16.57 1.50
C MET A 394 -2.58 16.98 0.31
N GLY A 395 -1.93 17.59 -0.67
CA GLY A 395 -2.51 17.90 -1.97
C GLY A 395 -2.65 19.40 -2.26
N LYS A 396 -3.07 19.69 -3.49
CA LYS A 396 -3.34 21.02 -4.03
C LYS A 396 -4.72 21.01 -4.69
N ILE A 397 -5.46 22.10 -4.54
CA ILE A 397 -6.82 22.23 -5.08
C ILE A 397 -6.78 22.94 -6.43
N SER A 398 -7.44 22.33 -7.41
CA SER A 398 -7.71 22.85 -8.74
C SER A 398 -9.22 23.03 -8.94
N PHE A 399 -9.63 24.21 -9.40
CA PHE A 399 -11.03 24.54 -9.61
C PHE A 399 -11.45 24.34 -11.08
N PRO A 400 -12.69 23.90 -11.35
CA PRO A 400 -13.17 23.64 -12.71
C PRO A 400 -13.57 24.91 -13.51
N ASP A 401 -13.52 26.10 -12.90
CA ASP A 401 -13.86 27.42 -13.46
C ASP A 401 -15.17 27.54 -14.26
N LYS A 402 -16.19 26.76 -13.86
CA LYS A 402 -17.58 26.88 -14.34
C LYS A 402 -18.54 27.31 -13.25
#